data_AF-A0AA35X965-F1
#
_entry.id   AF-A0AA35X965-F1
#
_cell.length_a   1.000
_cell.length_b   1.000
_cell.length_c   1.000
_cell.angle_alpha   90.00
_cell.angle_beta   90.00
_cell.angle_gamma   90.00
#
_symmetry.space_group_name_H-M   'P 1'
#
loop_
_entity.id
_entity.type
_entity.pdbx_description
1 polymer ?
#
loop_
_entity_poly.entity_id
_entity_poly.type
_entity_poly.pdbx_seq_one_letter_code
_entity_poly.pdbx_strand_id
1 'polypeptide(L)'
;MGLSFGYSDAHDPPYPDDMDAARLRIKTALDAAGVAFLCGWNDFTISVEDRVNKLMGDGVKVLSGVGEEGAAIGRKITGREMPV
;
A
#
# COMPACT_ATOMS: atom_id res chain seq x y z
N MET A 1 -7.09 0.81 -11.64
CA MET A 1 -6.75 2.06 -12.37
C MET A 1 -6.20 1.78 -13.76
N GLY A 2 -5.31 0.79 -13.96
CA GLY A 2 -4.68 0.51 -15.26
C GLY A 2 -5.60 0.53 -16.48
N LEU A 3 -6.70 -0.24 -16.45
CA LEU A 3 -7.66 -0.28 -17.57
C LEU A 3 -8.23 1.10 -17.95
N SER A 4 -8.51 1.97 -16.98
CA SER A 4 -9.04 3.32 -17.24
C SER A 4 -8.02 4.26 -17.87
N PHE A 5 -6.72 4.00 -17.67
CA PHE A 5 -5.62 4.72 -18.33
C PHE A 5 -5.15 4.03 -19.62
N GLY A 6 -5.81 2.95 -20.05
CA GLY A 6 -5.47 2.21 -21.27
C GLY A 6 -4.36 1.17 -21.09
N TYR A 7 -3.92 0.90 -19.86
CA TYR A 7 -2.97 -0.16 -19.57
C TYR A 7 -3.69 -1.51 -19.48
N SER A 8 -3.36 -2.42 -20.39
CA SER A 8 -3.95 -3.76 -20.44
C SER A 8 -3.52 -4.66 -19.27
N ASP A 9 -2.30 -4.47 -18.78
CA ASP A 9 -1.73 -5.26 -17.68
C ASP A 9 -0.73 -4.45 -16.85
N ALA A 10 -1.26 -3.56 -16.01
CA ALA A 10 -0.50 -2.77 -15.05
C ALA A 10 -1.23 -2.74 -13.70
N HIS A 11 -1.61 -3.93 -13.21
CA HIS A 11 -2.41 -4.06 -11.99
C HIS A 11 -1.56 -4.10 -10.72
N ASP A 12 -0.31 -4.55 -10.84
CA ASP A 12 0.68 -4.59 -9.76
C ASP A 12 1.78 -3.54 -9.98
N PRO A 13 2.40 -3.04 -8.89
CA PRO A 13 3.50 -2.08 -8.98
C PRO A 13 4.81 -2.74 -9.45
N PRO A 14 5.80 -1.95 -9.92
CA PRO A 14 5.78 -0.48 -9.98
C PRO A 14 4.78 0.07 -11.00
N TYR A 15 3.96 1.02 -10.55
CA TYR A 15 2.92 1.61 -11.39
C TYR A 15 3.52 2.64 -12.36
N PRO A 16 2.95 2.78 -13.58
CA PRO A 16 3.19 3.96 -14.42
C PRO A 16 2.94 5.28 -13.67
N ASP A 17 3.64 6.33 -14.05
CA ASP A 17 3.65 7.62 -13.33
C ASP A 17 2.26 8.24 -13.15
N ASP A 18 1.39 8.13 -14.17
CA ASP A 18 0.03 8.66 -14.15
C ASP A 18 -0.88 7.90 -13.17
N MET A 19 -0.70 6.58 -13.10
CA MET A 19 -1.37 5.71 -12.13
C MET A 19 -0.91 5.98 -10.70
N ASP A 20 0.40 6.14 -10.48
CA ASP A 20 0.91 6.48 -9.15
C ASP A 20 0.49 7.89 -8.73
N ALA A 21 0.50 8.87 -9.65
CA ALA A 21 -0.03 10.20 -9.40
C ALA A 21 -1.52 10.18 -9.01
N ALA A 22 -2.33 9.36 -9.69
CA ALA A 22 -3.74 9.17 -9.33
C ALA A 22 -3.88 8.55 -7.93
N ARG A 23 -3.06 7.54 -7.60
CA ARG A 23 -3.00 6.92 -6.27
C ARG A 23 -2.66 7.95 -5.19
N LEU A 24 -1.61 8.75 -5.39
CA LEU A 24 -1.17 9.77 -4.44
C LEU A 24 -2.22 10.88 -4.26
N ARG A 25 -2.91 11.28 -5.33
CA ARG A 25 -3.99 12.28 -5.24
C ARG A 25 -5.13 11.81 -4.35
N ILE A 26 -5.58 10.56 -4.50
CA ILE A 26 -6.63 9.97 -3.67
C ILE A 26 -6.16 9.88 -2.21
N LYS A 27 -4.95 9.35 -1.98
CA LYS A 27 -4.39 9.24 -0.64
C LYS A 27 -4.32 10.60 0.06
N THR A 28 -3.79 11.62 -0.62
CA THR A 28 -3.67 12.98 -0.07
C THR A 28 -5.02 13.54 0.34
N ALA A 29 -6.06 13.31 -0.47
CA ALA A 29 -7.42 13.73 -0.12
C ALA A 29 -7.98 13.00 1.10
N LEU A 30 -7.71 11.69 1.23
CA LEU A 30 -8.12 10.90 2.39
C LEU A 30 -7.37 11.31 3.66
N ASP A 31 -6.06 11.56 3.56
CA ASP A 31 -5.25 12.06 4.67
C ASP A 31 -5.78 13.41 5.18
N ALA A 32 -6.10 14.33 4.26
CA ALA A 32 -6.70 15.63 4.60
C ALA A 32 -8.09 15.50 5.26
N ALA A 33 -8.83 14.44 4.94
CA ALA A 33 -10.13 14.12 5.54
C ALA A 33 -10.01 13.29 6.84
N GLY A 34 -8.80 12.90 7.26
CA GLY A 34 -8.61 12.00 8.40
C GLY A 34 -9.09 10.56 8.18
N VAL A 35 -9.26 10.14 6.93
CA VAL A 35 -9.74 8.81 6.54
C VAL A 35 -8.55 7.92 6.20
N ALA A 36 -8.52 6.69 6.74
CA ALA A 36 -7.46 5.75 6.43
C ALA A 36 -7.54 5.25 4.98
N PHE A 37 -6.43 5.33 4.24
CA PHE A 37 -6.31 4.76 2.90
C PHE A 37 -5.91 3.28 2.97
N LEU A 38 -6.66 2.41 2.29
CA LEU A 38 -6.29 1.02 2.06
C LEU A 38 -5.45 0.93 0.80
N CYS A 39 -4.25 0.34 0.91
CA CYS A 39 -3.35 0.18 -0.23
C CYS A 39 -2.56 -1.12 -0.14
N GLY A 40 -2.33 -1.76 -1.29
CA GLY A 40 -1.36 -2.83 -1.46
C GLY A 40 -0.15 -2.35 -2.25
N TRP A 41 0.93 -3.13 -2.18
CA TRP A 41 2.11 -2.94 -3.03
C TRP A 41 2.68 -4.30 -3.42
N ASN A 42 2.07 -4.95 -4.41
CA ASN A 42 2.41 -6.32 -4.85
C ASN A 42 3.61 -6.38 -5.81
N ASP A 43 4.65 -5.62 -5.51
CA ASP A 43 5.92 -5.77 -6.21
C ASP A 43 6.61 -7.03 -5.68
N PHE A 44 6.49 -8.14 -6.41
CA PHE A 44 7.07 -9.42 -6.02
C PHE A 44 8.59 -9.50 -6.23
N THR A 45 9.22 -8.43 -6.75
CA THR A 45 10.68 -8.37 -6.89
C THR A 45 11.37 -7.97 -5.57
N ILE A 46 10.60 -7.48 -4.59
CA ILE A 46 11.07 -7.08 -3.28
C ILE A 46 10.46 -7.94 -2.15
N SER A 47 11.09 -7.91 -0.98
CA SER A 47 10.65 -8.70 0.16
C SER A 47 9.30 -8.23 0.73
N VAL A 48 8.62 -9.09 1.50
CA VAL A 48 7.40 -8.69 2.23
C VAL A 48 7.70 -7.54 3.20
N GLU A 49 8.87 -7.56 3.84
CA GLU A 49 9.33 -6.48 4.72
C GLU A 49 9.49 -5.15 3.98
N ASP A 50 10.10 -5.15 2.79
CA ASP A 50 10.24 -3.93 1.98
C ASP A 50 8.88 -3.40 1.51
N ARG A 51 7.95 -4.30 1.15
CA ARG A 51 6.57 -3.92 0.78
C ARG A 51 5.83 -3.27 1.95
N VAL A 52 5.97 -3.84 3.16
CA VAL A 52 5.40 -3.27 4.39
C VAL A 52 6.03 -1.92 4.71
N ASN A 53 7.36 -1.82 4.67
CA ASN A 53 8.10 -0.57 4.91
C ASN A 53 7.72 0.52 3.91
N LYS A 54 7.56 0.17 2.62
CA LYS A 54 7.07 1.11 1.58
C LYS A 54 5.69 1.65 1.93
N LEU A 55 4.73 0.76 2.21
CA LEU A 55 3.35 1.15 2.50
C LEU A 55 3.25 1.98 3.78
N MET A 56 3.89 1.55 4.86
CA MET A 56 3.88 2.26 6.13
C MET A 56 4.67 3.57 6.08
N GLY A 57 5.78 3.60 5.34
CA GLY A 57 6.57 4.82 5.06
C GLY A 57 5.77 5.86 4.27
N ASP A 58 4.91 5.41 3.35
CA ASP A 58 3.94 6.28 2.68
C ASP A 58 2.83 6.76 3.64
N GLY A 59 2.72 6.23 4.86
CA GLY A 59 1.67 6.56 5.84
C GLY A 59 0.37 5.77 5.65
N VAL A 60 0.38 4.67 4.89
CA VAL A 60 -0.76 3.76 4.75
C VAL A 60 -1.00 3.02 6.07
N LYS A 61 -2.26 2.99 6.51
CA LYS A 61 -2.65 2.36 7.80
C LYS A 61 -3.34 1.00 7.62
N VAL A 62 -3.88 0.73 6.44
CA VAL A 62 -4.56 -0.53 6.10
C VAL A 62 -3.85 -1.14 4.90
N LEU A 63 -3.03 -2.16 5.15
CA LEU A 63 -2.21 -2.81 4.14
C LEU A 63 -2.96 -4.04 3.59
N SER A 64 -3.07 -4.14 2.26
CA SER A 64 -3.61 -5.33 1.59
C SER A 64 -2.51 -6.13 0.89
N GLY A 65 -2.68 -7.45 0.80
CA GLY A 65 -1.79 -8.32 0.01
C GLY A 65 -0.46 -8.72 0.69
N VAL A 66 -0.31 -8.45 1.99
CA VAL A 66 0.93 -8.74 2.75
C VAL A 66 0.86 -9.99 3.65
N GLY A 67 -0.32 -10.62 3.78
CA GLY A 67 -0.49 -11.88 4.51
C GLY A 67 -0.18 -11.82 6.01
N GLU A 68 -0.05 -12.98 6.64
CA GLU A 68 0.26 -13.12 8.06
C GLU A 68 1.66 -12.59 8.41
N GLU A 69 2.64 -12.87 7.56
CA GLU A 69 4.03 -12.39 7.69
C GLU A 69 4.07 -10.86 7.73
N GLY A 70 3.45 -10.19 6.76
CA GLY A 70 3.38 -8.73 6.73
C GLY A 70 2.60 -8.15 7.90
N ALA A 71 1.56 -8.83 8.37
CA ALA A 71 0.85 -8.42 9.59
C ALA A 71 1.75 -8.50 10.83
N ALA A 72 2.61 -9.51 10.93
CA ALA A 72 3.59 -9.63 12.02
C ALA A 72 4.66 -8.51 11.94
N ILE A 73 5.17 -8.21 10.75
CA ILE A 73 6.11 -7.10 10.52
C ILE A 73 5.46 -5.76 10.91
N GLY A 74 4.25 -5.49 10.44
CA GLY A 74 3.53 -4.25 10.77
C GLY A 74 3.24 -4.10 12.27
N ARG A 75 2.92 -5.19 12.96
CA ARG A 75 2.79 -5.21 14.43
C ARG A 75 4.10 -4.86 15.13
N LYS A 76 5.22 -5.44 14.69
CA LYS A 76 6.55 -5.13 15.22
C LYS A 76 6.93 -3.66 15.03
N ILE A 77 6.66 -3.10 13.85
CA ILE A 77 6.93 -1.67 13.55
C ILE A 77 6.08 -0.74 14.44
N THR A 78 4.80 -1.08 14.64
CA THR A 78 3.87 -0.24 15.40
C THR A 78 3.87 -0.48 16.91
N GLY A 79 4.57 -1.52 17.38
CA GLY A 79 4.49 -1.98 18.78
C GLY A 79 3.09 -2.49 19.15
N ARG A 80 2.27 -2.89 18.17
CA ARG A 80 0.90 -3.38 18.40
C ARG A 80 0.90 -4.88 18.60
N GLU A 81 0.13 -5.35 19.58
CA GLU A 81 -0.16 -6.76 19.76
C GLU A 81 -1.51 -7.13 19.13
N MET A 82 -1.76 -8.44 18.97
CA MET A 82 -3.10 -8.91 18.59
C MET A 82 -4.09 -8.54 19.71
N PRO A 83 -5.30 -8.03 19.38
CA PRO A 83 -6.35 -7.90 20.39
C PRO A 83 -6.64 -9.26 21.01
N VAL A 84 -6.72 -9.31 22.34
CA VAL A 84 -7.14 -10.48 23.13
C VAL A 84 -8.65 -10.49 23.34
#